data_AF-A0A1F2V1N6-F1
#
_entry.id   AF-A0A1F2V1N6-F1
#
_cell.length_a   1.000
_cell.length_b   1.000
_cell.length_c   1.000
_cell.angle_alpha   90.00
_cell.angle_beta   90.00
_cell.angle_gamma   90.00
#
_symmetry.space_group_name_H-M   'P 1'
#
loop_
_entity.id
_entity.type
_entity.pdbx_description
1 polymer ?
#
loop_
_entity_poly.entity_id
_entity_poly.type
_entity_poly.pdbx_seq_one_letter_code
_entity_poly.pdbx_strand_id
1 'polypeptide(L)'
;MARTALFSRNTPGGVFTFDDLGEHPGEIYFVDASAAGAGATLGHGKSPDSPFSSLAYAFSSDLLASGDVVYALPGHTESIAAAGTITADIAGVRVIGLGWGSKRPVLTWTATDATIAVSAASVQFRNFLTEVTIDEVVSMWNWTGAWGEMDRVDFRLNTSAEEAIQFLTASAAATDFHLHHCRHHQATPAAANAQWIEFIGARTVIEDNTFDIELTSNAASKILSNGTAAIGLVLARNRIHALGNACIPISCHASSEGIAHDNRVVSGGTLAGKIALGGLYGCENYVATTANKNGILDPVVA
;
A
#
# COMPACT_ATOMS: atom_id res chain seq x y z
N MET A 1 -24.39 22.84 23.15
CA MET A 1 -25.05 22.83 21.82
C MET A 1 -24.52 21.63 21.06
N ALA A 2 -25.40 20.81 20.48
CA ALA A 2 -24.98 19.72 19.61
C ALA A 2 -24.22 20.33 18.41
N ARG A 3 -22.95 19.95 18.24
CA ARG A 3 -22.11 20.44 17.14
C ARG A 3 -22.56 19.69 15.88
N THR A 4 -22.98 20.41 14.85
CA THR A 4 -23.35 19.84 13.55
C THR A 4 -22.11 19.32 12.82
N ALA A 5 -22.27 18.31 11.95
CA ALA A 5 -21.16 17.70 11.19
C ALA A 5 -20.39 18.71 10.32
N LEU A 6 -21.07 19.76 9.86
CA LEU A 6 -20.47 20.88 9.16
C LEU A 6 -19.93 21.92 10.16
N PHE A 7 -18.61 22.08 10.21
CA PHE A 7 -17.92 23.09 11.02
C PHE A 7 -17.37 24.19 10.11
N SER A 8 -17.72 25.45 10.38
CA SER A 8 -17.16 26.59 9.64
C SER A 8 -16.02 27.24 10.43
N ARG A 9 -14.84 27.39 9.83
CA ARG A 9 -13.72 28.13 10.43
C ARG A 9 -13.35 29.32 9.55
N ASN A 10 -13.16 30.47 10.20
CA ASN A 10 -12.52 31.63 9.59
C ASN A 10 -11.17 31.85 10.28
N THR A 11 -10.09 31.38 9.66
CA THR A 11 -8.72 31.64 10.14
C THR A 11 -8.31 33.03 9.65
N PRO A 12 -7.84 33.95 10.53
CA PRO A 12 -7.36 35.26 10.09
C PRO A 12 -6.24 35.14 9.04
N GLY A 13 -6.49 35.62 7.82
CA GLY A 13 -5.56 35.50 6.69
C GLY A 13 -5.67 34.21 5.88
N GLY A 14 -6.59 33.31 6.23
CA GLY A 14 -6.87 32.06 5.52
C GLY A 14 -8.20 32.07 4.76
N VAL A 15 -8.48 31.00 4.03
CA VAL A 15 -9.75 30.79 3.33
C VAL A 15 -10.83 30.37 4.33
N PHE A 16 -12.07 30.78 4.09
CA PHE A 16 -13.22 30.32 4.86
C PHE A 16 -13.52 28.85 4.50
N THR A 17 -13.36 27.95 5.47
CA THR A 17 -13.52 26.51 5.26
C THR A 17 -14.80 26.02 5.91
N PHE A 18 -15.61 25.27 5.16
CA PHE A 18 -16.64 24.40 5.71
C PHE A 18 -16.08 22.99 5.69
N ASP A 19 -16.06 22.37 6.86
CA ASP A 19 -15.37 21.12 7.05
C ASP A 19 -16.31 20.05 7.61
N ASP A 20 -16.15 18.81 7.16
CA ASP A 20 -16.79 17.65 7.77
C ASP A 20 -15.88 17.15 8.89
N LEU A 21 -16.27 17.45 10.14
CA LEU A 21 -15.46 17.11 11.31
C LEU A 21 -15.26 15.58 11.48
N GLY A 22 -16.10 14.75 10.85
CA GLY A 22 -15.91 13.30 10.83
C GLY A 22 -14.77 12.85 9.91
N GLU A 23 -14.56 13.56 8.80
CA GLU A 23 -13.51 13.26 7.83
C GLU A 23 -12.19 13.98 8.17
N HIS A 24 -12.30 15.19 8.76
CA HIS A 24 -11.20 16.10 9.08
C HIS A 24 -11.26 16.56 10.55
N PRO A 25 -10.82 15.71 11.50
CA PRO A 25 -10.85 16.08 12.92
C PRO A 25 -9.79 17.14 13.28
N GLY A 26 -8.69 17.22 12.52
CA GLY A 26 -7.59 18.17 12.69
C GLY A 26 -7.52 19.23 11.58
N GLU A 27 -6.31 19.65 11.24
CA GLU A 27 -6.03 20.58 10.15
C GLU A 27 -5.98 19.89 8.79
N ILE A 28 -6.27 20.65 7.74
CA ILE A 28 -6.12 20.21 6.35
C ILE A 28 -4.86 20.83 5.76
N TYR A 29 -4.06 20.01 5.08
CA TYR A 29 -2.91 20.43 4.30
C TYR A 29 -3.00 19.95 2.86
N PHE A 30 -2.38 20.69 1.94
CA PHE A 30 -2.34 20.38 0.52
C PHE A 30 -0.90 20.22 0.04
N VAL A 31 -0.68 19.24 -0.83
CA VAL A 31 0.62 18.94 -1.45
C VAL A 31 0.45 18.87 -2.95
N ASP A 32 1.29 19.60 -3.69
CA ASP A 32 1.40 19.51 -5.13
C ASP A 32 2.78 20.01 -5.57
N ALA A 33 3.54 19.18 -6.27
CA ALA A 33 4.86 19.55 -6.77
C ALA A 33 4.75 20.32 -8.11
N SER A 34 3.60 20.21 -8.77
CA SER A 34 3.33 20.78 -10.10
C SER A 34 2.62 22.15 -10.05
N ALA A 35 2.10 22.54 -8.88
CA ALA A 35 1.44 23.83 -8.70
C ALA A 35 2.45 24.98 -8.78
N ALA A 36 2.06 26.07 -9.47
CA ALA A 36 2.92 27.25 -9.63
C ALA A 36 3.25 27.94 -8.28
N GLY A 37 2.35 27.84 -7.30
CA GLY A 37 2.51 28.38 -5.95
C GLY A 37 3.06 27.39 -4.93
N ALA A 38 3.59 26.23 -5.38
CA ALA A 38 4.12 25.21 -4.48
C ALA A 38 5.40 25.68 -3.76
N GLY A 39 5.55 25.31 -2.48
CA GLY A 39 6.74 25.68 -1.73
C GLY A 39 7.05 24.75 -0.55
N ALA A 40 8.33 24.71 -0.16
CA ALA A 40 8.83 23.98 1.00
C ALA A 40 9.11 24.94 2.17
N THR A 41 8.12 25.77 2.54
CA THR A 41 8.22 26.69 3.68
C THR A 41 6.94 26.69 4.51
N LEU A 42 7.03 27.12 5.77
CA LEU A 42 5.92 27.12 6.74
C LEU A 42 4.70 27.94 6.29
N GLY A 43 4.85 28.84 5.31
CA GLY A 43 3.75 29.64 4.77
C GLY A 43 2.88 28.92 3.74
N HIS A 44 3.24 27.70 3.36
CA HIS A 44 2.54 26.91 2.34
C HIS A 44 1.66 25.81 2.98
N GLY A 45 0.97 25.05 2.15
CA GLY A 45 0.22 23.85 2.54
C GLY A 45 -1.19 24.13 3.05
N LYS A 46 -1.54 25.37 3.40
CA LYS A 46 -2.89 25.73 3.91
C LYS A 46 -3.93 26.04 2.82
N SER A 47 -3.53 26.02 1.55
CA SER A 47 -4.46 26.18 0.42
C SER A 47 -4.00 25.39 -0.80
N PRO A 48 -4.92 24.99 -1.70
CA PRO A 48 -4.55 24.39 -2.98
C PRO A 48 -3.76 25.32 -3.91
N ASP A 49 -3.93 26.64 -3.79
CA ASP A 49 -3.22 27.64 -4.61
C ASP A 49 -1.76 27.87 -4.13
N SER A 50 -1.49 27.51 -2.87
CA SER A 50 -0.16 27.57 -2.26
C SER A 50 0.11 26.29 -1.45
N PRO A 51 0.24 25.13 -2.11
CA PRO A 51 0.43 23.85 -1.45
C PRO A 51 1.90 23.64 -1.05
N PHE A 52 2.16 22.66 -0.20
CA PHE A 52 3.52 22.16 -0.01
C PHE A 52 4.02 21.54 -1.30
N SER A 53 5.32 21.68 -1.60
CA SER A 53 5.92 21.10 -2.80
C SER A 53 6.12 19.58 -2.73
N SER A 54 6.06 18.97 -1.54
CA SER A 54 6.20 17.52 -1.36
C SER A 54 5.54 17.02 -0.07
N LEU A 55 5.21 15.73 -0.06
CA LEU A 55 4.82 14.99 1.14
C LEU A 55 5.99 14.90 2.11
N ALA A 56 7.21 14.73 1.62
CA ALA A 56 8.42 14.77 2.44
C ALA A 56 8.50 16.08 3.26
N TYR A 57 8.20 17.22 2.64
CA TYR A 57 8.16 18.49 3.36
C TYR A 57 6.98 18.56 4.33
N ALA A 58 5.80 18.06 3.94
CA ALA A 58 4.63 18.05 4.83
C ALA A 58 4.95 17.37 6.18
N PHE A 59 5.56 16.18 6.15
CA PHE A 59 5.96 15.44 7.36
C PHE A 59 7.13 16.07 8.12
N SER A 60 8.09 16.70 7.42
CA SER A 60 9.24 17.35 8.08
C SER A 60 9.02 18.81 8.49
N SER A 61 7.84 19.38 8.22
CA SER A 61 7.55 20.80 8.47
C SER A 61 7.31 21.16 9.94
N ASP A 62 7.19 20.16 10.83
CA ASP A 62 6.71 20.29 12.22
C ASP A 62 5.29 20.89 12.35
N LEU A 63 4.54 20.98 11.24
CA LEU A 63 3.17 21.52 11.24
C LEU A 63 2.09 20.45 11.37
N LEU A 64 2.39 19.21 10.97
CA LEU A 64 1.45 18.10 11.06
C LEU A 64 1.33 17.61 12.51
N ALA A 65 0.10 17.29 12.88
CA ALA A 65 -0.27 16.74 14.17
C ALA A 65 -1.31 15.63 14.02
N SER A 66 -1.60 14.97 15.14
CA SER A 66 -2.59 13.89 15.15
C SER A 66 -3.99 14.39 14.79
N GLY A 67 -4.65 13.69 13.86
CA GLY A 67 -5.97 14.04 13.33
C GLY A 67 -5.91 14.88 12.04
N ASP A 68 -4.73 15.31 11.60
CA ASP A 68 -4.59 16.10 10.38
C ASP A 68 -4.78 15.25 9.12
N VAL A 69 -5.21 15.91 8.05
CA VAL A 69 -5.38 15.31 6.72
C VAL A 69 -4.53 16.05 5.69
N VAL A 70 -3.72 15.30 4.95
CA VAL A 70 -2.88 15.79 3.86
C VAL A 70 -3.47 15.35 2.54
N TYR A 71 -3.89 16.30 1.72
CA TYR A 71 -4.36 16.07 0.37
C TYR A 71 -3.25 16.25 -0.65
N ALA A 72 -2.91 15.18 -1.37
CA ALA A 72 -2.08 15.31 -2.57
C ALA A 72 -2.98 15.64 -3.77
N LEU A 73 -2.77 16.82 -4.37
CA LEU A 73 -3.63 17.34 -5.45
C LEU A 73 -3.53 16.48 -6.72
N PRO A 74 -4.54 16.53 -7.62
CA PRO A 74 -4.55 15.74 -8.83
C PRO A 74 -3.32 16.02 -9.72
N GLY A 75 -2.56 14.98 -10.04
CA GLY A 75 -1.36 15.06 -10.86
C GLY A 75 -0.08 15.43 -10.09
N HIS A 76 -0.13 15.55 -8.76
CA HIS A 76 1.08 15.65 -7.95
C HIS A 76 2.01 14.46 -8.22
N THR A 77 3.32 14.74 -8.37
CA THR A 77 4.35 13.73 -8.59
C THR A 77 5.49 13.93 -7.59
N GLU A 78 5.93 12.87 -6.93
CA GLU A 78 7.07 12.92 -6.01
C GLU A 78 8.06 11.79 -6.29
N SER A 79 9.34 12.13 -6.36
CA SER A 79 10.44 11.19 -6.58
C SER A 79 10.99 10.69 -5.25
N ILE A 80 11.03 9.38 -5.08
CA ILE A 80 11.59 8.68 -3.93
C ILE A 80 12.98 8.18 -4.32
N ALA A 81 13.98 8.98 -3.98
CA ALA A 81 15.36 8.79 -4.44
C ALA A 81 16.31 8.22 -3.38
N ALA A 82 15.84 8.08 -2.14
CA ALA A 82 16.61 7.53 -1.03
C ALA A 82 15.70 6.86 0.01
N ALA A 83 16.29 6.07 0.89
CA ALA A 83 15.58 5.49 2.02
C ALA A 83 14.98 6.59 2.93
N GLY A 84 13.71 6.44 3.30
CA GLY A 84 13.01 7.40 4.15
C GLY A 84 12.75 8.77 3.52
N THR A 85 12.76 8.89 2.18
CA THR A 85 12.48 10.18 1.49
C THR A 85 11.19 10.81 2.03
N ILE A 86 10.15 9.99 2.20
CA ILE A 86 8.98 10.31 3.02
C ILE A 86 9.08 9.48 4.29
N THR A 87 9.03 10.15 5.44
CA THR A 87 8.97 9.53 6.75
C THR A 87 7.67 9.94 7.42
N ALA A 88 6.68 9.06 7.44
CA ALA A 88 5.40 9.26 8.12
C ALA A 88 5.51 8.80 9.58
N ASP A 89 6.07 9.68 10.42
CA ASP A 89 6.36 9.48 11.84
C ASP A 89 5.43 10.26 12.78
N ILE A 90 4.32 10.79 12.25
CA ILE A 90 3.29 11.51 12.99
C ILE A 90 2.00 10.66 13.05
N ALA A 91 1.57 10.30 14.25
CA ALA A 91 0.47 9.36 14.46
C ALA A 91 -0.90 9.99 14.17
N GLY A 92 -1.81 9.22 13.57
CA GLY A 92 -3.17 9.67 13.29
C GLY A 92 -3.31 10.61 12.08
N VAL A 93 -2.32 10.64 11.18
CA VAL A 93 -2.36 11.45 9.95
C VAL A 93 -2.95 10.63 8.80
N ARG A 94 -3.86 11.24 8.05
CA ARG A 94 -4.40 10.67 6.80
C ARG A 94 -3.77 11.35 5.60
N VAL A 95 -3.25 10.58 4.65
CA VAL A 95 -2.72 11.07 3.39
C VAL A 95 -3.63 10.59 2.25
N ILE A 96 -4.33 11.52 1.62
CA ILE A 96 -5.37 11.22 0.63
C ILE A 96 -4.99 11.85 -0.71
N GLY A 97 -4.78 11.01 -1.71
CA GLY A 97 -4.62 11.46 -3.08
C GLY A 97 -5.96 11.88 -3.69
N LEU A 98 -5.95 12.99 -4.40
CA LEU A 98 -7.10 13.49 -5.16
C LEU A 98 -6.98 13.15 -6.65
N GLY A 99 -8.12 13.10 -7.34
CA GLY A 99 -8.16 12.82 -8.78
C GLY A 99 -8.45 11.36 -9.13
N TRP A 100 -8.49 11.08 -10.42
CA TRP A 100 -8.94 9.81 -11.01
C TRP A 100 -8.07 9.36 -12.17
N GLY A 101 -8.04 8.05 -12.43
CA GLY A 101 -7.23 7.47 -13.50
C GLY A 101 -5.75 7.86 -13.35
N SER A 102 -5.14 8.36 -14.42
CA SER A 102 -3.75 8.84 -14.44
C SER A 102 -3.52 10.20 -13.76
N LYS A 103 -4.59 10.87 -13.31
CA LYS A 103 -4.49 12.14 -12.56
C LYS A 103 -4.48 11.94 -11.04
N ARG A 104 -4.48 10.69 -10.56
CA ARG A 104 -4.13 10.40 -9.17
C ARG A 104 -2.66 10.78 -8.92
N PRO A 105 -2.28 11.15 -7.69
CA PRO A 105 -0.89 11.49 -7.39
C PRO A 105 0.01 10.27 -7.57
N VAL A 106 1.23 10.51 -8.02
CA VAL A 106 2.21 9.47 -8.38
C VAL A 106 3.43 9.57 -7.48
N LEU A 107 3.81 8.46 -6.87
CA LEU A 107 5.08 8.30 -6.16
C LEU A 107 6.00 7.41 -6.99
N THR A 108 7.17 7.92 -7.32
CA THR A 108 8.09 7.29 -8.29
C THR A 108 9.40 6.95 -7.62
N TRP A 109 9.77 5.68 -7.56
CA TRP A 109 11.04 5.23 -6.98
C TRP A 109 12.16 5.25 -8.02
N THR A 110 13.28 5.90 -7.68
CA THR A 110 14.40 6.13 -8.61
C THR A 110 15.75 5.60 -8.10
N ALA A 111 15.77 4.92 -6.95
CA ALA A 111 16.96 4.25 -6.40
C ALA A 111 16.57 2.89 -5.81
N THR A 112 17.49 1.92 -5.85
CA THR A 112 17.19 0.52 -5.51
C THR A 112 16.86 0.35 -4.02
N ASP A 113 17.47 1.16 -3.15
CA ASP A 113 17.25 1.19 -1.71
C ASP A 113 16.25 2.26 -1.24
N ALA A 114 15.60 2.95 -2.19
CA ALA A 114 14.61 3.96 -1.88
C ALA A 114 13.37 3.34 -1.21
N THR A 115 12.93 3.96 -0.11
CA THR A 115 11.82 3.49 0.70
C THR A 115 11.00 4.67 1.21
N ILE A 116 9.70 4.46 1.38
CA ILE A 116 8.86 5.29 2.26
C ILE A 116 8.76 4.59 3.61
N ALA A 117 9.09 5.31 4.69
CA ALA A 117 9.02 4.80 6.04
C ALA A 117 7.74 5.27 6.73
N VAL A 118 6.91 4.34 7.21
CA VAL A 118 5.70 4.64 7.99
C VAL A 118 5.83 4.02 9.37
N SER A 119 6.30 4.83 10.32
CA SER A 119 6.63 4.37 11.67
C SER A 119 5.58 4.73 12.72
N ALA A 120 4.73 5.71 12.44
CA ALA A 120 3.69 6.12 13.36
C ALA A 120 2.41 5.31 13.24
N ALA A 121 1.70 5.18 14.37
CA ALA A 121 0.43 4.47 14.42
C ALA A 121 -0.71 5.28 13.78
N SER A 122 -1.75 4.58 13.33
CA SER A 122 -2.98 5.18 12.79
C SER A 122 -2.75 6.09 11.58
N VAL A 123 -1.75 5.76 10.75
CA VAL A 123 -1.48 6.46 9.49
C VAL A 123 -2.24 5.79 8.35
N GLN A 124 -2.76 6.60 7.42
CA GLN A 124 -3.50 6.11 6.26
C GLN A 124 -2.93 6.67 4.97
N PHE A 125 -2.78 5.84 3.94
CA PHE A 125 -2.48 6.26 2.57
C PHE A 125 -3.59 5.81 1.63
N ARG A 126 -4.16 6.75 0.88
CA ARG A 126 -5.31 6.48 0.01
C ARG A 126 -5.18 7.06 -1.38
N ASN A 127 -5.59 6.31 -2.40
CA ASN A 127 -5.77 6.78 -3.78
C ASN A 127 -4.49 7.25 -4.50
N PHE A 128 -3.35 6.60 -4.26
CA PHE A 128 -2.07 6.88 -4.94
C PHE A 128 -1.76 5.90 -6.06
N LEU A 129 -1.02 6.37 -7.06
CA LEU A 129 -0.28 5.51 -7.99
C LEU A 129 1.17 5.44 -7.53
N THR A 130 1.77 4.27 -7.67
CA THR A 130 3.19 4.02 -7.42
C THR A 130 3.81 3.37 -8.64
N GLU A 131 5.04 3.77 -8.93
CA GLU A 131 5.83 3.25 -10.05
C GLU A 131 7.33 3.32 -9.76
N VAL A 132 8.11 2.64 -10.57
CA VAL A 132 9.59 2.61 -10.50
C VAL A 132 10.14 3.13 -11.83
N THR A 133 11.36 3.68 -11.84
CA THR A 133 12.08 4.05 -13.08
C THR A 133 13.38 3.28 -13.28
N ILE A 134 13.60 2.27 -12.44
CA ILE A 134 14.80 1.45 -12.40
C ILE A 134 14.42 0.01 -12.08
N ASP A 135 15.38 -0.89 -12.22
CA ASP A 135 15.21 -2.30 -11.92
C ASP A 135 15.53 -2.60 -10.45
N GLU A 136 14.93 -3.67 -9.94
CA GLU A 136 15.23 -4.26 -8.64
C GLU A 136 15.10 -3.31 -7.43
N VAL A 137 14.05 -2.47 -7.39
CA VAL A 137 13.72 -1.73 -6.16
C VAL A 137 13.40 -2.72 -5.04
N VAL A 138 14.18 -2.65 -3.96
CA VAL A 138 14.26 -3.73 -2.97
C VAL A 138 12.99 -3.85 -2.14
N SER A 139 12.48 -2.75 -1.58
CA SER A 139 11.20 -2.69 -0.86
C SER A 139 10.66 -1.27 -0.90
N MET A 140 9.50 -1.03 -1.51
CA MET A 140 9.00 0.34 -1.71
C MET A 140 8.47 0.98 -0.42
N TRP A 141 7.65 0.24 0.32
CA TRP A 141 7.04 0.68 1.58
C TRP A 141 7.58 -0.13 2.76
N ASN A 142 8.02 0.56 3.80
CA ASN A 142 8.41 -0.02 5.08
C ASN A 142 7.45 0.48 6.17
N TRP A 143 6.57 -0.40 6.63
CA TRP A 143 5.53 -0.09 7.60
C TRP A 143 5.79 -0.74 8.94
N THR A 144 5.92 0.07 9.99
CA THR A 144 6.16 -0.38 11.37
C THR A 144 5.15 0.15 12.38
N GLY A 145 4.33 1.14 12.01
CA GLY A 145 3.24 1.65 12.86
C GLY A 145 2.00 0.76 12.89
N ALA A 146 1.40 0.58 14.05
CA ALA A 146 0.13 -0.14 14.21
C ALA A 146 -1.07 0.64 13.63
N TRP A 147 -2.21 -0.03 13.41
CA TRP A 147 -3.46 0.57 12.92
C TRP A 147 -3.32 1.28 11.58
N GLY A 148 -2.43 0.79 10.72
CA GLY A 148 -2.19 1.39 9.42
C GLY A 148 -3.22 0.98 8.37
N GLU A 149 -3.47 1.86 7.41
CA GLU A 149 -4.38 1.56 6.29
C GLU A 149 -3.75 1.99 4.97
N MET A 150 -3.85 1.10 3.98
CA MET A 150 -3.52 1.39 2.60
C MET A 150 -4.72 1.00 1.71
N ASP A 151 -5.43 2.01 1.25
CA ASP A 151 -6.63 1.86 0.41
C ASP A 151 -6.38 2.40 -0.99
N ARG A 152 -6.53 1.57 -2.02
CA ARG A 152 -6.41 2.02 -3.42
C ARG A 152 -5.04 2.70 -3.65
N VAL A 153 -3.96 2.06 -3.24
CA VAL A 153 -2.59 2.44 -3.57
C VAL A 153 -2.05 1.43 -4.58
N ASP A 154 -2.03 1.82 -5.85
CA ASP A 154 -1.79 0.89 -6.95
C ASP A 154 -0.33 0.90 -7.36
N PHE A 155 0.20 -0.28 -7.70
CA PHE A 155 1.47 -0.40 -8.39
C PHE A 155 1.25 -0.61 -9.88
N ARG A 156 1.95 0.19 -10.70
CA ARG A 156 2.01 0.00 -12.15
C ARG A 156 3.44 0.13 -12.64
N LEU A 157 3.70 -0.51 -13.76
CA LEU A 157 4.89 -0.26 -14.56
C LEU A 157 4.80 1.10 -15.26
N ASN A 158 5.89 1.86 -15.23
CA ASN A 158 6.06 3.06 -16.05
C ASN A 158 6.60 2.67 -17.44
N THR A 159 7.51 1.70 -17.51
CA THR A 159 7.93 1.00 -18.73
C THR A 159 7.92 -0.52 -18.55
N SER A 160 7.95 -1.29 -19.64
CA SER A 160 7.89 -2.76 -19.56
C SER A 160 9.13 -3.44 -18.98
N ALA A 161 10.21 -2.71 -18.73
CA ALA A 161 11.49 -3.30 -18.28
C ALA A 161 11.77 -3.07 -16.78
N GLU A 162 11.10 -2.12 -16.13
CA GLU A 162 11.38 -1.77 -14.75
C GLU A 162 10.71 -2.75 -13.78
N GLU A 163 11.36 -3.01 -12.65
CA GLU A 163 10.99 -4.11 -11.76
C GLU A 163 11.12 -3.69 -10.30
N ALA A 164 10.16 -4.10 -9.46
CA ALA A 164 10.30 -4.09 -8.01
C ALA A 164 10.37 -5.53 -7.48
N ILE A 165 11.16 -5.73 -6.42
CA ILE A 165 11.26 -7.01 -5.70
C ILE A 165 10.13 -7.10 -4.67
N GLN A 166 9.85 -6.01 -3.96
CA GLN A 166 8.84 -5.98 -2.92
C GLN A 166 8.15 -4.62 -2.89
N PHE A 167 6.83 -4.65 -2.83
CA PHE A 167 6.02 -3.45 -2.69
C PHE A 167 5.92 -3.02 -1.22
N LEU A 168 5.62 -3.96 -0.33
CA LEU A 168 5.38 -3.65 1.08
C LEU A 168 6.05 -4.66 2.02
N THR A 169 6.77 -4.11 3.00
CA THR A 169 7.13 -4.80 4.24
C THR A 169 6.31 -4.20 5.37
N ALA A 170 5.34 -4.94 5.91
CA ALA A 170 4.64 -4.62 7.15
C ALA A 170 5.23 -5.46 8.29
N SER A 171 6.03 -4.83 9.14
CA SER A 171 6.77 -5.51 10.20
C SER A 171 5.88 -6.10 11.31
N ALA A 172 6.47 -6.84 12.24
CA ALA A 172 5.77 -7.38 13.41
C ALA A 172 5.09 -6.31 14.27
N ALA A 173 5.59 -5.07 14.25
CA ALA A 173 5.02 -3.94 14.98
C ALA A 173 3.79 -3.33 14.29
N ALA A 174 3.59 -3.59 13.00
CA ALA A 174 2.46 -3.11 12.22
C ALA A 174 1.19 -3.93 12.49
N THR A 175 0.74 -4.00 13.75
CA THR A 175 -0.49 -4.73 14.11
C THR A 175 -1.72 -3.98 13.63
N ASP A 176 -2.82 -4.71 13.37
CA ASP A 176 -4.09 -4.12 12.93
C ASP A 176 -3.95 -3.35 11.59
N PHE A 177 -3.05 -3.79 10.73
CA PHE A 177 -2.83 -3.21 9.41
C PHE A 177 -3.89 -3.69 8.41
N HIS A 178 -4.34 -2.80 7.52
CA HIS A 178 -5.32 -3.12 6.49
C HIS A 178 -4.83 -2.68 5.10
N LEU A 179 -4.71 -3.64 4.16
CA LEU A 179 -4.41 -3.38 2.75
C LEU A 179 -5.59 -3.83 1.90
N HIS A 180 -6.23 -2.89 1.19
CA HIS A 180 -7.41 -3.19 0.40
C HIS A 180 -7.63 -2.31 -0.83
N HIS A 181 -8.39 -2.85 -1.79
CA HIS A 181 -8.70 -2.22 -3.07
C HIS A 181 -7.48 -1.79 -3.91
N CYS A 182 -6.31 -2.36 -3.67
CA CYS A 182 -5.10 -2.06 -4.42
C CYS A 182 -5.01 -2.93 -5.67
N ARG A 183 -4.50 -2.35 -6.75
CA ARG A 183 -4.15 -3.06 -7.99
C ARG A 183 -2.64 -3.02 -8.20
N HIS A 184 -2.02 -4.18 -8.36
CA HIS A 184 -0.60 -4.30 -8.65
C HIS A 184 -0.40 -4.98 -9.99
N HIS A 185 0.38 -4.36 -10.87
CA HIS A 185 0.71 -4.91 -12.17
C HIS A 185 2.21 -4.82 -12.46
N GLN A 186 2.85 -5.96 -12.67
CA GLN A 186 4.24 -6.11 -13.07
C GLN A 186 4.35 -7.27 -14.08
N ALA A 187 4.68 -6.96 -15.33
CA ALA A 187 4.73 -7.95 -16.41
C ALA A 187 6.11 -8.63 -16.59
N THR A 188 7.13 -8.17 -15.87
CA THR A 188 8.50 -8.66 -15.96
C THR A 188 8.99 -9.05 -14.57
N PRO A 189 9.56 -10.25 -14.38
CA PRO A 189 9.96 -10.69 -13.05
C PRO A 189 11.29 -10.06 -12.66
N ALA A 190 11.37 -9.58 -11.42
CA ALA A 190 12.66 -9.25 -10.80
C ALA A 190 13.64 -10.44 -10.89
N ALA A 191 14.96 -10.16 -10.97
CA ALA A 191 15.95 -11.23 -10.96
C ALA A 191 16.04 -11.92 -9.59
N ALA A 192 15.87 -11.15 -8.50
CA ALA A 192 15.72 -11.70 -7.16
C ALA A 192 14.32 -12.29 -6.90
N ASN A 193 14.24 -13.24 -5.96
CA ASN A 193 12.95 -13.80 -5.54
C ASN A 193 12.11 -12.72 -4.84
N ALA A 194 10.98 -12.36 -5.44
CA ALA A 194 10.09 -11.33 -4.91
C ALA A 194 9.22 -11.86 -3.75
N GLN A 195 9.09 -11.07 -2.69
CA GLN A 195 8.07 -11.25 -1.64
C GLN A 195 7.19 -10.01 -1.66
N TRP A 196 6.22 -9.98 -2.59
CA TRP A 196 5.59 -8.72 -3.00
C TRP A 196 4.97 -7.94 -1.84
N ILE A 197 4.17 -8.61 -1.02
CA ILE A 197 3.64 -8.12 0.26
C ILE A 197 4.10 -9.07 1.36
N GLU A 198 4.86 -8.54 2.32
CA GLU A 198 5.17 -9.24 3.57
C GLU A 198 4.36 -8.64 4.73
N PHE A 199 3.49 -9.44 5.36
CA PHE A 199 2.61 -9.02 6.46
C PHE A 199 2.93 -9.76 7.77
N ILE A 200 3.79 -9.19 8.61
CA ILE A 200 4.26 -9.84 9.84
C ILE A 200 3.43 -9.42 11.07
N GLY A 201 2.71 -8.30 10.99
CA GLY A 201 1.88 -7.79 12.09
C GLY A 201 0.67 -8.67 12.41
N ALA A 202 0.34 -8.80 13.70
CA ALA A 202 -0.88 -9.45 14.14
C ALA A 202 -2.14 -8.68 13.69
N ARG A 203 -3.25 -9.39 13.48
CA ARG A 203 -4.55 -8.83 13.05
C ARG A 203 -4.47 -8.06 11.74
N THR A 204 -3.51 -8.41 10.88
CA THR A 204 -3.41 -7.85 9.54
C THR A 204 -4.51 -8.42 8.64
N VAL A 205 -5.18 -7.53 7.92
CA VAL A 205 -6.21 -7.85 6.93
C VAL A 205 -5.69 -7.45 5.55
N ILE A 206 -5.70 -8.40 4.62
CA ILE A 206 -5.36 -8.18 3.21
C ILE A 206 -6.55 -8.65 2.38
N GLU A 207 -7.33 -7.72 1.84
CA GLU A 207 -8.56 -8.07 1.15
C GLU A 207 -8.91 -7.23 -0.09
N ASP A 208 -9.71 -7.81 -0.99
CA ASP A 208 -10.23 -7.12 -2.17
C ASP A 208 -9.15 -6.50 -3.09
N ASN A 209 -7.94 -7.07 -3.07
CA ASN A 209 -6.83 -6.63 -3.91
C ASN A 209 -6.74 -7.45 -5.20
N THR A 210 -6.18 -6.84 -6.25
CA THR A 210 -5.87 -7.51 -7.52
C THR A 210 -4.38 -7.45 -7.79
N PHE A 211 -3.76 -8.61 -7.96
CA PHE A 211 -2.35 -8.76 -8.29
C PHE A 211 -2.23 -9.43 -9.65
N ASP A 212 -1.49 -8.82 -10.56
CA ASP A 212 -1.11 -9.36 -11.87
C ASP A 212 0.40 -9.19 -12.01
N ILE A 213 1.13 -10.15 -11.46
CA ILE A 213 2.57 -10.03 -11.21
C ILE A 213 3.29 -11.25 -11.75
N GLU A 214 4.22 -10.99 -12.66
CA GLU A 214 5.23 -11.95 -13.07
C GLU A 214 6.29 -12.06 -11.97
N LEU A 215 6.53 -13.28 -11.50
CA LEU A 215 7.48 -13.59 -10.44
C LEU A 215 8.58 -14.47 -10.99
N THR A 216 9.80 -14.35 -10.46
CA THR A 216 10.86 -15.32 -10.72
C THR A 216 10.33 -16.72 -10.42
N SER A 217 10.52 -17.67 -11.34
CA SER A 217 9.98 -19.03 -11.20
C SER A 217 10.74 -19.83 -10.13
N ASN A 218 10.47 -19.53 -8.86
CA ASN A 218 11.06 -20.12 -7.67
C ASN A 218 10.03 -20.17 -6.53
N ALA A 219 10.04 -21.22 -5.71
CA ALA A 219 9.15 -21.35 -4.55
C ALA A 219 9.38 -20.28 -3.46
N ALA A 220 10.54 -19.61 -3.48
CA ALA A 220 10.81 -18.45 -2.63
C ALA A 220 10.04 -17.20 -3.06
N SER A 221 9.61 -17.13 -4.33
CA SER A 221 8.82 -16.00 -4.85
C SER A 221 7.35 -16.12 -4.45
N LYS A 222 6.81 -15.05 -3.88
CA LYS A 222 5.49 -15.00 -3.22
C LYS A 222 4.82 -13.67 -3.50
N ILE A 223 3.49 -13.65 -3.61
CA ILE A 223 2.72 -12.40 -3.68
C ILE A 223 2.35 -11.95 -2.28
N LEU A 224 1.73 -12.84 -1.51
CA LEU A 224 1.32 -12.62 -0.14
C LEU A 224 2.11 -13.56 0.76
N SER A 225 2.88 -13.02 1.69
CA SER A 225 3.61 -13.85 2.64
C SER A 225 3.71 -13.28 4.05
N ASN A 226 3.83 -14.16 5.04
CA ASN A 226 4.29 -13.78 6.36
C ASN A 226 5.40 -14.73 6.82
N GLY A 227 6.65 -14.28 6.75
CA GLY A 227 7.81 -15.08 7.13
C GLY A 227 7.90 -15.40 8.62
N THR A 228 7.20 -14.61 9.45
CA THR A 228 7.14 -14.77 10.90
C THR A 228 5.69 -14.97 11.34
N ALA A 229 5.49 -15.77 12.40
CA ALA A 229 4.18 -16.09 12.94
C ALA A 229 3.41 -14.83 13.37
N ALA A 230 2.14 -14.76 12.97
CA ALA A 230 1.21 -13.72 13.36
C ALA A 230 -0.18 -14.31 13.63
N ILE A 231 -0.95 -13.68 14.52
CA ILE A 231 -2.27 -14.15 14.93
C ILE A 231 -3.37 -13.22 14.41
N GLY A 232 -4.56 -13.77 14.16
CA GLY A 232 -5.71 -13.01 13.70
C GLY A 232 -5.62 -12.53 12.26
N LEU A 233 -4.82 -13.19 11.41
CA LEU A 233 -4.67 -12.81 10.01
C LEU A 233 -5.97 -13.05 9.24
N VAL A 234 -6.27 -12.15 8.29
CA VAL A 234 -7.38 -12.32 7.35
C VAL A 234 -6.86 -12.07 5.93
N LEU A 235 -6.91 -13.11 5.09
CA LEU A 235 -6.58 -13.01 3.67
C LEU A 235 -7.85 -13.32 2.86
N ALA A 236 -8.53 -12.30 2.34
CA ALA A 236 -9.88 -12.47 1.82
C ALA A 236 -10.10 -11.89 0.42
N ARG A 237 -10.81 -12.62 -0.45
CA ARG A 237 -11.33 -12.07 -1.72
C ARG A 237 -10.28 -11.46 -2.67
N ASN A 238 -9.00 -11.83 -2.50
CA ASN A 238 -7.95 -11.35 -3.38
C ASN A 238 -7.98 -12.11 -4.72
N ARG A 239 -7.68 -11.40 -5.82
CA ARG A 239 -7.46 -11.98 -7.14
C ARG A 239 -5.98 -11.92 -7.45
N ILE A 240 -5.34 -13.07 -7.57
CA ILE A 240 -3.90 -13.17 -7.76
C ILE A 240 -3.62 -13.91 -9.06
N HIS A 241 -2.92 -13.25 -9.96
CA HIS A 241 -2.31 -13.85 -11.13
C HIS A 241 -0.78 -13.75 -10.96
N ALA A 242 -0.17 -14.90 -10.69
CA ALA A 242 1.23 -15.05 -10.36
C ALA A 242 1.89 -15.96 -11.41
N LEU A 243 2.40 -15.34 -12.46
CA LEU A 243 2.78 -16.03 -13.70
C LEU A 243 4.06 -16.89 -13.58
N GLY A 244 4.86 -16.72 -12.52
CA GLY A 244 6.04 -17.55 -12.24
C GLY A 244 5.68 -19.01 -11.94
N ASN A 245 6.07 -19.96 -12.80
CA ASN A 245 5.62 -21.36 -12.73
C ASN A 245 5.88 -22.06 -11.38
N ALA A 246 7.00 -21.79 -10.71
CA ALA A 246 7.33 -22.40 -9.42
C ALA A 246 6.99 -21.53 -8.19
N CYS A 247 6.37 -20.36 -8.36
CA CYS A 247 6.04 -19.47 -7.23
C CYS A 247 4.97 -20.06 -6.31
N ILE A 248 4.91 -19.54 -5.09
CA ILE A 248 3.86 -19.84 -4.10
C ILE A 248 3.11 -18.53 -3.83
N PRO A 249 2.00 -18.26 -4.56
CA PRO A 249 1.31 -16.97 -4.50
C PRO A 249 0.91 -16.53 -3.09
N ILE A 250 0.38 -17.44 -2.28
CA ILE A 250 0.06 -17.18 -0.86
C ILE A 250 0.86 -18.17 -0.02
N SER A 251 1.70 -17.65 0.88
CA SER A 251 2.57 -18.47 1.74
C SER A 251 2.60 -17.93 3.16
N CYS A 252 1.93 -18.65 4.06
CA CYS A 252 1.87 -18.29 5.46
C CYS A 252 2.76 -19.16 6.34
N HIS A 253 3.29 -18.58 7.42
CA HIS A 253 4.09 -19.31 8.40
C HIS A 253 3.23 -20.33 9.17
N ALA A 254 3.78 -21.51 9.48
CA ALA A 254 3.06 -22.65 10.05
C ALA A 254 2.44 -22.38 11.43
N SER A 255 3.02 -21.49 12.22
CA SER A 255 2.50 -21.08 13.54
C SER A 255 1.63 -19.82 13.50
N SER A 256 1.19 -19.40 12.31
CA SER A 256 0.27 -18.26 12.18
C SER A 256 -1.16 -18.72 12.39
N GLU A 257 -2.01 -17.84 12.89
CA GLU A 257 -3.42 -18.11 13.14
C GLU A 257 -4.28 -17.09 12.42
N GLY A 258 -5.44 -17.53 11.91
CA GLY A 258 -6.35 -16.66 11.17
C GLY A 258 -7.20 -17.44 10.17
N ILE A 259 -7.73 -16.71 9.18
CA ILE A 259 -8.55 -17.27 8.12
C ILE A 259 -8.08 -16.73 6.76
N ALA A 260 -7.98 -17.62 5.79
CA ALA A 260 -7.87 -17.25 4.39
C ALA A 260 -9.11 -17.75 3.66
N HIS A 261 -9.82 -16.87 2.97
CA HIS A 261 -11.04 -17.28 2.27
C HIS A 261 -11.33 -16.52 0.98
N ASP A 262 -12.09 -17.16 0.09
CA ASP A 262 -12.56 -16.57 -1.17
C ASP A 262 -11.46 -16.06 -2.12
N ASN A 263 -10.20 -16.46 -1.90
CA ASN A 263 -9.11 -16.04 -2.76
C ASN A 263 -9.15 -16.80 -4.10
N ARG A 264 -8.86 -16.07 -5.19
CA ARG A 264 -8.81 -16.61 -6.55
C ARG A 264 -7.38 -16.48 -7.07
N VAL A 265 -6.70 -17.60 -7.19
CA VAL A 265 -5.29 -17.65 -7.57
C VAL A 265 -5.14 -18.34 -8.92
N VAL A 266 -4.33 -17.74 -9.78
CA VAL A 266 -3.85 -18.32 -11.03
C VAL A 266 -2.33 -18.31 -10.95
N SER A 267 -1.71 -19.47 -11.10
CA SER A 267 -0.25 -19.60 -11.13
C SER A 267 0.16 -20.81 -11.92
N GLY A 268 1.17 -20.70 -12.77
CA GLY A 268 1.64 -21.83 -13.57
C GLY A 268 2.21 -22.98 -12.72
N GLY A 269 2.60 -24.06 -13.40
CA GLY A 269 3.24 -25.22 -12.76
C GLY A 269 2.28 -26.18 -12.04
N THR A 270 2.83 -26.93 -11.09
CA THR A 270 2.11 -27.96 -10.33
C THR A 270 1.23 -27.33 -9.26
N LEU A 271 0.03 -27.86 -9.07
CA LEU A 271 -0.96 -27.37 -8.10
C LEU A 271 -0.50 -27.41 -6.64
N ALA A 272 0.35 -28.37 -6.25
CA ALA A 272 0.61 -28.66 -4.85
C ALA A 272 1.14 -27.44 -4.08
N GLY A 273 0.29 -26.87 -3.21
CA GLY A 273 0.65 -25.81 -2.25
C GLY A 273 0.82 -24.42 -2.87
N LYS A 274 0.02 -24.06 -3.87
CA LYS A 274 0.01 -22.68 -4.42
C LYS A 274 -0.63 -21.69 -3.44
N ILE A 275 -1.55 -22.17 -2.60
CA ILE A 275 -2.02 -21.50 -1.41
C ILE A 275 -1.53 -22.28 -0.20
N ALA A 276 -0.35 -21.93 0.31
CA ALA A 276 0.22 -22.51 1.50
C ALA A 276 -0.27 -21.76 2.74
N LEU A 277 -1.37 -22.22 3.33
CA LEU A 277 -2.04 -21.56 4.47
C LEU A 277 -1.26 -21.57 5.79
N GLY A 278 -0.22 -22.40 5.92
CA GLY A 278 0.47 -22.56 7.19
C GLY A 278 -0.50 -23.04 8.27
N GLY A 279 -0.70 -22.24 9.32
CA GLY A 279 -1.65 -22.51 10.41
C GLY A 279 -3.02 -21.84 10.28
N LEU A 280 -3.32 -21.14 9.17
CA LEU A 280 -4.62 -20.50 8.95
C LEU A 280 -5.70 -21.52 8.57
N TYR A 281 -6.95 -21.21 8.93
CA TYR A 281 -8.12 -21.93 8.42
C TYR A 281 -8.43 -21.48 6.98
N GLY A 282 -8.66 -22.44 6.09
CA GLY A 282 -9.00 -22.19 4.69
C GLY A 282 -10.48 -22.39 4.39
N CYS A 283 -11.12 -21.46 3.66
CA CYS A 283 -12.49 -21.62 3.16
C CYS A 283 -12.60 -21.08 1.72
N GLU A 284 -13.07 -21.89 0.77
CA GLU A 284 -13.38 -21.42 -0.60
C GLU A 284 -12.21 -20.70 -1.31
N ASN A 285 -10.97 -21.13 -1.08
CA ASN A 285 -9.81 -20.66 -1.82
C ASN A 285 -9.61 -21.51 -3.07
N TYR A 286 -9.49 -20.88 -4.24
CA TYR A 286 -9.40 -21.58 -5.52
C TYR A 286 -8.10 -21.27 -6.25
N VAL A 287 -7.46 -22.30 -6.80
CA VAL A 287 -6.27 -22.20 -7.64
C VAL A 287 -6.53 -22.82 -9.02
N ALA A 288 -6.18 -22.11 -10.07
CA ALA A 288 -6.04 -22.66 -11.41
C ALA A 288 -4.57 -22.60 -11.87
N THR A 289 -4.00 -23.74 -12.27
CA THR A 289 -2.62 -23.79 -12.79
C THR A 289 -2.50 -24.06 -14.27
N THR A 290 -3.63 -24.23 -14.95
CA THR A 290 -3.69 -24.55 -16.36
C THR A 290 -4.72 -23.65 -17.03
N ALA A 291 -4.34 -23.02 -18.14
CA ALA A 291 -5.24 -22.21 -18.93
C ALA A 291 -6.45 -23.02 -19.41
N ASN A 292 -7.61 -22.35 -19.55
CA ASN A 292 -8.87 -22.98 -19.97
C ASN A 292 -9.34 -24.11 -19.02
N LYS A 293 -9.03 -23.98 -17.72
CA LYS A 293 -9.56 -24.84 -16.64
C LYS A 293 -10.11 -23.95 -15.53
N ASN A 294 -11.11 -24.46 -14.83
CA ASN A 294 -11.60 -23.82 -13.61
C ASN A 294 -10.61 -24.06 -12.47
N GLY A 295 -10.61 -23.14 -11.51
CA GLY A 295 -9.85 -23.31 -10.27
C GLY A 295 -10.45 -24.42 -9.41
N ILE A 296 -9.59 -25.12 -8.68
CA ILE A 296 -9.97 -26.13 -7.69
C ILE A 296 -9.58 -25.65 -6.30
N LEU A 297 -10.18 -26.24 -5.26
CA LEU A 297 -9.86 -25.89 -3.89
C LEU A 297 -8.39 -26.21 -3.57
N ASP A 298 -7.67 -25.23 -3.03
CA ASP A 298 -6.29 -25.39 -2.54
C ASP A 298 -6.10 -24.57 -1.25
N PRO A 299 -5.65 -25.20 -0.14
CA PRO A 299 -5.45 -26.64 0.03
C PRO A 299 -6.78 -27.39 0.01
N VAL A 300 -6.81 -28.57 -0.62
CA VAL A 300 -7.95 -29.48 -0.49
C VAL A 300 -7.82 -30.24 0.83
N VAL A 301 -8.92 -30.33 1.58
CA VAL A 301 -8.98 -31.23 2.74
C VAL A 301 -8.95 -32.66 2.20
N ALA A 302 -7.97 -33.46 2.65
CA ALA A 302 -7.96 -34.91 2.47
C ALA A 302 -8.88 -35.57 3.51
#